data_AF-L5KXZ3-F1
#
_entry.id   AF-L5KXZ3-F1
#
_cell.length_a   1.000
_cell.length_b   1.000
_cell.length_c   1.000
_cell.angle_alpha   90.00
_cell.angle_beta   90.00
_cell.angle_gamma   90.00
#
_symmetry.space_group_name_H-M   'P 1'
#
loop_
_entity.id
_entity.type
_entity.pdbx_description
1 polymer ?
#
loop_
_entity_poly.entity_id
_entity_poly.type
_entity_poly.pdbx_seq_one_letter_code
_entity_poly.pdbx_strand_id
1 'polypeptide(L)'
;MLTREHRCGRSEEQEPEPGLSPKKAGSGRWLRHGWKWEMEEAEEPADSGQSLPPVYIYSPEYVSMCDSLAKVPKRASMVHSLIEAYALHKQMRIVKPKVASMEEMATFHTDAYLQHLQKVSQEGDDEHPDSVEYGLGYDCPATEGIFDYAAAVGGATITAAQCLIDGMCKVAINWSGGWHHAKKDEASGFCYLNDAVLGILRLRRKFDRILYVDLDLHHGDGTGDVSDVGLGKGRYYSVNVPIQDGIQDEKYYHICESVLKEVYIAFNPKAVVLQLGADTIAGDPMCSFNMTPVGIGKCLRYVLQWQLATLVLGGGGYNLANTARCWTYLTGVILGKTLSSEIPDHEGVQARVLVPVLQREKLRNLKERMDPEPNQAGGLVVGAPTLWASTGGTGRLDTYPYQPKDTMLRLECTSSEQLWTTPSISPDGLCHLLSGLPVSLLRDLQWHVFAVSTYAATTGPIWP
;
A
#
# COMPACT_ATOMS: atom_id res chain seq x y z
N MET A 1 24.87 -63.67 -56.07
CA MET A 1 24.11 -63.81 -54.82
C MET A 1 23.43 -62.47 -54.58
N LEU A 2 22.10 -62.52 -54.50
CA LEU A 2 21.08 -61.47 -54.72
C LEU A 2 21.30 -60.24 -53.81
N THR A 3 21.48 -58.98 -54.28
CA THR A 3 20.56 -58.01 -54.95
C THR A 3 19.38 -57.56 -54.05
N ARG A 4 18.93 -56.31 -53.93
CA ARG A 4 19.21 -55.02 -54.60
C ARG A 4 18.35 -53.91 -53.92
N GLU A 5 18.87 -52.67 -54.01
CA GLU A 5 18.24 -51.39 -54.41
C GLU A 5 16.93 -50.82 -53.81
N HIS A 6 17.02 -49.50 -53.60
CA HIS A 6 15.96 -48.47 -53.55
C HIS A 6 14.78 -48.68 -54.51
N ARG A 7 13.57 -48.28 -54.06
CA ARG A 7 12.61 -47.56 -54.90
C ARG A 7 11.67 -46.65 -54.11
N CYS A 8 11.57 -45.43 -54.62
CA CYS A 8 10.57 -44.41 -54.38
C CYS A 8 9.17 -44.90 -54.80
N GLY A 9 8.15 -44.60 -54.01
CA GLY A 9 6.74 -44.70 -54.38
C GLY A 9 5.98 -43.51 -53.78
N ARG A 10 5.48 -42.63 -54.64
CA ARG A 10 4.49 -41.60 -54.31
C ARG A 10 3.15 -42.29 -54.00
N SER A 11 2.46 -41.83 -52.97
CA SER A 11 1.00 -41.92 -52.90
C SER A 11 0.46 -40.72 -52.14
N GLU A 12 -0.10 -39.80 -52.92
CA GLU A 12 -1.32 -39.01 -52.69
C GLU A 12 -1.46 -38.16 -51.42
N GLU A 13 -1.57 -36.86 -51.68
CA GLU A 13 -2.09 -35.82 -50.79
C GLU A 13 -3.46 -36.21 -50.22
N GLN A 14 -3.59 -36.15 -48.90
CA GLN A 14 -4.86 -35.89 -48.24
C GLN A 14 -4.63 -34.77 -47.24
N GLU A 15 -5.27 -33.63 -47.50
CA GLU A 15 -5.32 -32.48 -46.60
C GLU A 15 -5.93 -32.88 -45.25
N PRO A 16 -5.34 -32.49 -44.11
CA PRO A 16 -6.00 -32.64 -42.83
C PRO A 16 -6.98 -31.49 -42.61
N GLU A 17 -8.26 -31.86 -42.53
CA GLU A 17 -9.39 -31.09 -41.99
C GLU A 17 -9.02 -30.25 -40.74
N PRO A 18 -9.53 -29.01 -40.60
CA PRO A 18 -9.17 -28.12 -39.51
C PRO A 18 -9.85 -28.51 -38.20
N GLY A 19 -9.18 -29.36 -37.41
CA GLY A 19 -9.59 -29.74 -36.06
C GLY A 19 -9.32 -28.66 -35.01
N LEU A 20 -10.38 -27.95 -34.62
CA LEU A 20 -10.66 -27.38 -33.28
C LEU A 20 -9.48 -26.76 -32.51
N SER A 21 -9.33 -25.45 -32.66
CA SER A 21 -8.52 -24.59 -31.78
C SER A 21 -8.94 -24.70 -30.30
N PRO A 22 -8.00 -24.66 -29.34
CA PRO A 22 -8.33 -24.53 -27.92
C PRO A 22 -9.08 -23.21 -27.70
N LYS A 23 -10.26 -23.26 -27.08
CA LYS A 23 -11.04 -22.07 -26.71
C LYS A 23 -10.18 -21.14 -25.85
N LYS A 24 -9.82 -19.97 -26.39
CA LYS A 24 -9.22 -18.87 -25.63
C LYS A 24 -10.22 -18.44 -24.56
N ALA A 25 -9.82 -18.49 -23.29
CA ALA A 25 -10.51 -17.79 -22.23
C ALA A 25 -10.47 -16.29 -22.55
N GLY A 26 -11.61 -15.61 -22.44
CA GLY A 26 -11.80 -14.22 -22.85
C GLY A 26 -10.82 -13.28 -22.16
N SER A 27 -9.84 -12.80 -22.92
CA SER A 27 -9.10 -11.59 -22.61
C SER A 27 -9.74 -10.46 -23.42
N GLY A 28 -10.31 -9.46 -22.76
CA GLY A 28 -10.83 -8.26 -23.44
C GLY A 28 -9.78 -7.69 -24.41
N ARG A 29 -10.21 -7.37 -25.62
CA ARG A 29 -9.34 -6.85 -26.69
C ARG A 29 -9.29 -5.34 -26.57
N TRP A 30 -8.08 -4.80 -26.42
CA TRP A 30 -7.86 -3.35 -26.50
C TRP A 30 -7.81 -2.92 -27.96
N LEU A 31 -8.69 -2.00 -28.35
CA LEU A 31 -8.74 -1.44 -29.70
C LEU A 31 -8.10 -0.04 -29.74
N ARG A 32 -7.30 0.21 -30.78
CA ARG A 32 -6.63 1.50 -30.99
C ARG A 32 -7.43 2.35 -31.96
N HIS A 33 -7.89 3.52 -31.51
CA HIS A 33 -8.41 4.58 -32.37
C HIS A 33 -7.59 5.86 -32.17
N GLY A 34 -6.49 5.98 -32.92
CA GLY A 34 -5.56 7.10 -32.80
C GLY A 34 -4.76 7.07 -31.48
N TRP A 35 -4.91 8.13 -30.68
CA TRP A 35 -4.33 8.27 -29.32
C TRP A 35 -5.30 7.79 -28.21
N LYS A 36 -6.52 7.39 -28.57
CA LYS A 36 -7.51 6.84 -27.65
C LYS A 36 -7.53 5.31 -27.76
N TRP A 37 -7.60 4.67 -26.60
CA TRP A 37 -7.73 3.23 -26.46
C TRP A 37 -9.03 2.96 -25.72
N GLU A 38 -9.95 2.27 -26.37
CA GLU A 38 -11.20 1.81 -25.77
C GLU A 38 -11.09 0.29 -25.55
N MET A 39 -11.52 -0.17 -24.36
CA MET A 39 -11.78 -1.59 -24.17
C MET A 39 -13.08 -1.93 -24.86
N GLU A 40 -13.06 -2.95 -25.70
CA GLU A 40 -14.28 -3.59 -26.14
C GLU A 40 -14.94 -4.20 -24.89
N GLU A 41 -16.17 -3.76 -24.56
CA GLU A 41 -16.98 -4.42 -23.53
C GLU A 41 -17.10 -5.88 -23.96
N ALA A 42 -16.56 -6.80 -23.16
CA ALA A 42 -16.74 -8.21 -23.41
C ALA A 42 -18.24 -8.49 -23.34
N GLU A 43 -18.85 -8.98 -24.42
CA GLU A 43 -20.17 -9.58 -24.34
C GLU A 43 -20.10 -10.64 -23.23
N GLU A 44 -20.82 -10.41 -22.13
CA GLU A 44 -20.84 -11.34 -21.02
C GLU A 44 -21.34 -12.68 -21.56
N PRO A 45 -20.52 -13.76 -21.54
CA PRO A 45 -21.12 -15.07 -21.67
C PRO A 45 -22.09 -15.19 -20.49
N ALA A 46 -23.31 -15.64 -20.75
CA ALA A 46 -24.29 -15.89 -19.71
C ALA A 46 -23.68 -16.86 -18.67
N ASP A 47 -23.04 -16.32 -17.64
CA ASP A 47 -22.42 -17.10 -16.59
C ASP A 47 -23.53 -17.51 -15.62
N SER A 48 -24.08 -18.69 -15.87
CA SER A 48 -24.91 -19.39 -14.90
C SER A 48 -24.08 -19.94 -13.71
N GLY A 49 -22.78 -19.62 -13.62
CA GLY A 49 -21.91 -19.91 -12.48
C GLY A 49 -21.99 -18.81 -11.43
N GLN A 50 -22.37 -19.17 -10.21
CA GLN A 50 -22.30 -18.23 -9.09
C GLN A 50 -20.85 -17.76 -8.89
N SER A 51 -20.62 -16.45 -8.99
CA SER A 51 -19.34 -15.82 -8.65
C SER A 51 -18.88 -16.30 -7.26
N LEU A 52 -17.66 -16.83 -7.17
CA LEU A 52 -17.13 -17.36 -5.92
C LEU A 52 -17.03 -16.23 -4.90
N PRO A 53 -17.57 -16.41 -3.67
CA PRO A 53 -17.49 -15.37 -2.65
C PRO A 53 -16.02 -15.05 -2.32
N PRO A 54 -15.68 -13.77 -2.05
CA PRO A 54 -14.36 -13.41 -1.55
C PRO A 54 -14.04 -14.18 -0.27
N VAL A 55 -12.77 -14.53 -0.08
CA VAL A 55 -12.27 -15.03 1.20
C VAL A 55 -11.94 -13.85 2.10
N TYR A 56 -12.36 -13.92 3.36
CA TYR A 56 -12.00 -12.98 4.41
C TYR A 56 -11.23 -13.73 5.49
N ILE A 57 -9.96 -13.37 5.68
CA ILE A 57 -9.11 -13.99 6.70
C ILE A 57 -9.47 -13.41 8.05
N TYR A 58 -9.97 -14.26 8.93
CA TYR A 58 -10.43 -13.84 10.25
C TYR A 58 -10.54 -15.02 11.21
N SER A 59 -10.12 -14.78 12.45
CA SER A 59 -10.63 -15.45 13.64
C SER A 59 -10.55 -14.49 14.83
N PRO A 60 -11.32 -14.73 15.91
CA PRO A 60 -11.23 -13.91 17.11
C PRO A 60 -9.80 -13.87 17.68
N GLU A 61 -9.09 -15.01 17.65
CA GLU A 61 -7.70 -15.09 18.14
C GLU A 61 -6.74 -14.26 17.28
N TYR A 62 -6.93 -14.28 15.95
CA TYR A 62 -6.12 -13.49 15.04
C TYR A 62 -6.31 -11.98 15.26
N VAL A 63 -7.57 -11.54 15.43
CA VAL A 63 -7.86 -10.13 15.72
C VAL A 63 -7.28 -9.72 17.07
N SER A 64 -7.44 -10.54 18.11
CA SER A 64 -6.85 -10.26 19.42
C SER A 64 -5.33 -10.16 19.37
N MET A 65 -4.68 -10.99 18.54
CA MET A 65 -3.23 -10.91 18.31
C MET A 65 -2.88 -9.62 17.56
N CYS A 66 -3.63 -9.23 16.53
CA CYS A 66 -3.34 -8.02 15.77
C CYS A 66 -3.53 -6.73 16.59
N ASP A 67 -4.42 -6.76 17.57
CA ASP A 67 -4.68 -5.62 18.46
C ASP A 67 -3.63 -5.44 19.57
N SER A 68 -2.71 -6.39 19.74
CA SER A 68 -1.62 -6.29 20.73
C SER A 68 -0.52 -5.32 20.30
N LEU A 69 -0.44 -4.96 19.00
CA LEU A 69 0.55 -4.01 18.50
C LEU A 69 0.28 -2.60 19.05
N ALA A 70 1.19 -2.11 19.89
CA ALA A 70 1.03 -0.87 20.64
C ALA A 70 0.81 0.39 19.77
N LYS A 71 1.36 0.43 18.55
CA LYS A 71 1.30 1.59 17.65
C LYS A 71 -0.05 1.74 16.93
N VAL A 72 -0.84 0.67 16.79
CA VAL A 72 -2.17 0.66 16.16
C VAL A 72 -3.20 -0.08 17.02
N PRO A 73 -3.42 0.38 18.27
CA PRO A 73 -4.17 -0.39 19.25
C PRO A 73 -5.63 -0.56 18.83
N LYS A 74 -6.16 -1.79 18.95
CA LYS A 74 -7.56 -2.14 18.66
C LYS A 74 -8.05 -1.86 17.23
N ARG A 75 -7.14 -1.60 16.29
CA ARG A 75 -7.49 -1.30 14.90
C ARG A 75 -8.16 -2.50 14.23
N ALA A 76 -7.66 -3.71 14.45
CA ALA A 76 -8.20 -4.91 13.82
C ALA A 76 -9.62 -5.21 14.33
N SER A 77 -9.87 -5.08 15.65
CA SER A 77 -11.22 -5.21 16.20
C SER A 77 -12.18 -4.18 15.64
N MET A 78 -11.76 -2.92 15.50
CA MET A 78 -12.64 -1.88 14.98
C MET A 78 -12.97 -2.07 13.50
N VAL A 79 -12.00 -2.49 12.68
CA VAL A 79 -12.23 -2.83 11.27
C VAL A 79 -13.21 -3.99 11.17
N HIS A 80 -12.95 -5.09 11.89
CA HIS A 80 -13.79 -6.27 11.82
C HIS A 80 -15.21 -6.00 12.33
N SER A 81 -15.36 -5.35 13.48
CA SER A 81 -16.68 -5.04 14.05
C SER A 81 -17.50 -4.13 13.15
N LEU A 82 -16.89 -3.19 12.42
CA LEU A 82 -17.60 -2.37 11.45
C LEU A 82 -18.01 -3.16 10.20
N ILE A 83 -17.15 -4.06 9.70
CA ILE A 83 -17.50 -5.01 8.63
C ILE A 83 -18.68 -5.91 9.06
N GLU A 84 -18.71 -6.34 10.33
CA GLU A 84 -19.81 -7.11 10.90
C GLU A 84 -21.09 -6.30 11.03
N ALA A 85 -20.99 -5.05 11.48
CA ALA A 85 -22.12 -4.14 11.63
C ALA A 85 -22.86 -3.91 10.31
N TYR A 86 -22.13 -3.83 9.19
CA TYR A 86 -22.71 -3.77 7.84
C TYR A 86 -23.08 -5.15 7.26
N ALA A 87 -22.96 -6.23 8.03
CA ALA A 87 -23.25 -7.60 7.63
C ALA A 87 -22.48 -8.10 6.38
N LEU A 88 -21.32 -7.51 6.10
CA LEU A 88 -20.53 -7.86 4.91
C LEU A 88 -19.88 -9.24 5.02
N HIS A 89 -19.48 -9.63 6.24
CA HIS A 89 -18.92 -10.96 6.52
C HIS A 89 -19.82 -12.11 6.07
N LYS A 90 -21.16 -11.92 6.08
CA LYS A 90 -22.14 -12.94 5.65
C LYS A 90 -22.09 -13.25 4.16
N GLN A 91 -21.44 -12.39 3.38
CA GLN A 91 -21.29 -12.51 1.92
C GLN A 91 -19.88 -12.95 1.52
N MET A 92 -19.02 -13.22 2.50
CA MET A 92 -17.65 -13.66 2.31
C MET A 92 -17.46 -15.05 2.93
N ARG A 93 -16.50 -15.80 2.42
CA ARG A 93 -16.04 -17.03 3.06
C ARG A 93 -15.02 -16.68 4.14
N ILE A 94 -15.41 -16.80 5.40
CA ILE A 94 -14.48 -16.63 6.52
C ILE A 94 -13.52 -17.83 6.55
N VAL A 95 -12.22 -17.55 6.57
CA VAL A 95 -11.17 -18.56 6.71
C VAL A 95 -10.28 -18.19 7.89
N LYS A 96 -10.16 -19.12 8.85
CA LYS A 96 -9.26 -18.97 9.98
C LYS A 96 -7.80 -19.02 9.50
N PRO A 97 -6.96 -18.01 9.82
CA PRO A 97 -5.56 -18.04 9.45
C PRO A 97 -4.80 -19.14 10.19
N LYS A 98 -3.79 -19.69 9.52
CA LYS A 98 -2.73 -20.46 10.18
C LYS A 98 -1.66 -19.49 10.65
N VAL A 99 -0.94 -19.84 11.72
CA VAL A 99 0.28 -19.13 12.12
C VAL A 99 1.42 -19.59 11.21
N ALA A 100 2.23 -18.66 10.71
CA ALA A 100 3.39 -19.01 9.89
C ALA A 100 4.42 -19.77 10.71
N SER A 101 4.92 -20.87 10.14
CA SER A 101 6.09 -21.55 10.69
C SER A 101 7.35 -20.73 10.46
N MET A 102 8.39 -20.98 11.27
CA MET A 102 9.73 -20.41 11.05
C MET A 102 10.23 -20.66 9.62
N GLU A 103 10.01 -21.87 9.10
CA GLU A 103 10.36 -22.27 7.73
C GLU A 103 9.66 -21.40 6.68
N GLU A 104 8.37 -21.11 6.86
CA GLU A 104 7.63 -20.24 5.95
C GLU A 104 8.13 -18.79 5.99
N MET A 105 8.44 -18.27 7.18
CA MET A 105 9.00 -16.91 7.33
C MET A 105 10.40 -16.80 6.73
N ALA A 106 11.22 -17.85 6.88
CA ALA A 106 12.58 -17.95 6.33
C ALA A 106 12.63 -18.09 4.80
N THR A 107 11.47 -18.20 4.13
CA THR A 107 11.44 -18.09 2.66
C THR A 107 11.84 -16.71 2.15
N PHE A 108 11.73 -15.68 2.99
CA PHE A 108 12.25 -14.34 2.74
C PHE A 108 13.30 -13.96 3.78
N HIS A 109 12.95 -13.95 5.06
CA HIS A 109 13.80 -13.43 6.13
C HIS A 109 15.01 -14.31 6.42
N THR A 110 16.10 -13.74 6.96
CA THR A 110 17.23 -14.57 7.40
C THR A 110 16.90 -15.35 8.66
N ASP A 111 17.49 -16.55 8.78
CA ASP A 111 17.37 -17.37 10.00
C ASP A 111 17.86 -16.60 11.23
N ALA A 112 18.96 -15.82 11.10
CA ALA A 112 19.53 -15.02 12.18
C ALA A 112 18.56 -13.94 12.68
N TYR A 113 17.94 -13.19 11.76
CA TYR A 113 16.93 -12.19 12.11
C TYR A 113 15.72 -12.81 12.81
N LEU A 114 15.19 -13.92 12.29
CA LEU A 114 14.02 -14.56 12.87
C LEU A 114 14.31 -15.18 14.26
N GLN A 115 15.51 -15.73 14.45
CA GLN A 115 15.96 -16.21 15.76
C GLN A 115 16.09 -15.05 16.76
N HIS A 116 16.63 -13.91 16.32
CA HIS A 116 16.70 -12.70 17.15
C HIS A 116 15.31 -12.19 17.53
N LEU A 117 14.40 -12.09 16.56
CA LEU A 117 13.02 -11.66 16.80
C LEU A 117 12.30 -12.60 17.77
N GLN A 118 12.52 -13.91 17.65
CA GLN A 118 11.97 -14.90 18.58
C GLN A 118 12.54 -14.75 19.99
N LYS A 119 13.86 -14.49 20.13
CA LYS A 119 14.51 -14.25 21.42
C LYS A 119 13.91 -13.01 22.11
N VAL A 120 13.90 -11.87 21.42
CA VAL A 120 13.32 -10.61 21.93
C VAL A 120 11.86 -10.79 22.33
N SER A 121 11.09 -11.55 21.53
CA SER A 121 9.69 -11.83 21.82
C SER A 121 9.45 -12.65 23.09
N GLN A 122 10.45 -13.41 23.57
CA GLN A 122 10.35 -14.24 24.77
C GLN A 122 10.92 -13.56 26.01
N GLU A 123 12.03 -12.82 25.85
CA GLU A 123 12.82 -12.28 26.95
C GLU A 123 12.51 -10.81 27.25
N GLY A 124 11.85 -10.10 26.33
CA GLY A 124 11.60 -8.67 26.44
C GLY A 124 12.85 -7.84 26.11
N ASP A 125 12.84 -6.56 26.51
CA ASP A 125 13.88 -5.56 26.22
C ASP A 125 15.22 -5.89 26.90
N ASP A 126 15.94 -6.86 26.34
CA ASP A 126 17.38 -6.93 26.46
C ASP A 126 17.93 -5.80 25.58
N GLU A 127 18.77 -4.92 26.15
CA GLU A 127 19.66 -3.98 25.43
C GLU A 127 20.69 -4.75 24.58
N HIS A 128 20.23 -5.72 23.79
CA HIS A 128 21.04 -6.56 22.95
C HIS A 128 21.59 -5.66 21.84
N PRO A 129 22.93 -5.60 21.68
CA PRO A 129 23.55 -4.72 20.68
C PRO A 129 22.95 -4.91 19.28
N ASP A 130 22.66 -6.16 18.93
CA ASP A 130 22.12 -6.56 17.63
C ASP A 130 20.69 -6.04 17.37
N SER A 131 19.90 -5.68 18.41
CA SER A 131 18.53 -5.18 18.22
C SER A 131 18.50 -3.92 17.35
N VAL A 132 19.49 -3.03 17.52
CA VAL A 132 19.63 -1.83 16.69
C VAL A 132 19.99 -2.20 15.26
N GLU A 133 20.88 -3.17 15.06
CA GLU A 133 21.28 -3.64 13.72
C GLU A 133 20.12 -4.32 12.98
N TYR A 134 19.22 -4.98 13.71
CA TYR A 134 18.00 -5.59 13.19
C TYR A 134 16.81 -4.64 13.12
N GLY A 135 17.01 -3.33 13.34
CA GLY A 135 15.98 -2.29 13.19
C GLY A 135 14.92 -2.26 14.30
N LEU A 136 15.18 -2.92 15.43
CA LEU A 136 14.33 -2.86 16.63
C LEU A 136 14.71 -1.64 17.47
N GLY A 137 13.71 -0.87 17.89
CA GLY A 137 13.92 0.39 18.61
C GLY A 137 12.68 1.27 18.60
N TYR A 138 12.82 2.52 18.15
CA TYR A 138 11.78 3.55 18.28
C TYR A 138 10.49 3.23 17.50
N ASP A 139 10.64 2.94 16.21
CA ASP A 139 9.50 2.62 15.34
C ASP A 139 9.08 1.16 15.47
N CYS A 140 10.03 0.25 15.70
CA CYS A 140 9.74 -1.18 15.93
C CYS A 140 10.16 -1.58 17.35
N PRO A 141 9.37 -1.27 18.40
CA PRO A 141 9.69 -1.62 19.77
C PRO A 141 10.04 -3.10 19.97
N ALA A 142 11.15 -3.35 20.65
CA ALA A 142 11.54 -4.67 21.14
C ALA A 142 10.66 -5.05 22.34
N THR A 143 9.51 -5.67 22.09
CA THR A 143 8.56 -6.06 23.14
C THR A 143 8.26 -7.55 23.14
N GLU A 144 7.80 -8.07 24.27
CA GLU A 144 7.29 -9.44 24.35
C GLU A 144 6.16 -9.67 23.33
N GLY A 145 6.13 -10.86 22.73
CA GLY A 145 5.09 -11.29 21.79
C GLY A 145 5.22 -10.77 20.34
N ILE A 146 6.24 -9.98 19.98
CA ILE A 146 6.41 -9.49 18.60
C ILE A 146 6.59 -10.60 17.56
N PHE A 147 7.22 -11.72 17.93
CA PHE A 147 7.39 -12.86 17.01
C PHE A 147 6.06 -13.56 16.75
N ASP A 148 5.24 -13.76 17.79
CA ASP A 148 3.92 -14.36 17.64
C ASP A 148 2.98 -13.48 16.82
N TYR A 149 3.05 -12.16 17.01
CA TYR A 149 2.38 -11.17 16.18
C TYR A 149 2.81 -11.30 14.71
N ALA A 150 4.13 -11.24 14.44
CA ALA A 150 4.68 -11.33 13.10
C ALA A 150 4.30 -12.65 12.40
N ALA A 151 4.39 -13.78 13.12
CA ALA A 151 4.03 -15.10 12.62
C ALA A 151 2.53 -15.22 12.34
N ALA A 152 1.67 -14.63 13.17
CA ALA A 152 0.22 -14.61 12.94
C ALA A 152 -0.14 -13.81 11.68
N VAL A 153 0.45 -12.62 11.49
CA VAL A 153 0.19 -11.79 10.32
C VAL A 153 0.75 -12.41 9.04
N GLY A 154 2.00 -12.89 9.07
CA GLY A 154 2.60 -13.61 7.95
C GLY A 154 1.78 -14.84 7.55
N GLY A 155 1.33 -15.61 8.55
CA GLY A 155 0.53 -16.81 8.34
C GLY A 155 -0.86 -16.52 7.78
N ALA A 156 -1.47 -15.40 8.17
CA ALA A 156 -2.75 -14.94 7.63
C ALA A 156 -2.64 -14.58 6.14
N THR A 157 -1.61 -13.84 5.75
CA THR A 157 -1.38 -13.48 4.34
C THR A 157 -1.00 -14.70 3.49
N ILE A 158 -0.19 -15.61 4.03
CA ILE A 158 0.10 -16.92 3.41
C ILE A 158 -1.19 -17.74 3.23
N THR A 159 -2.08 -17.75 4.23
CA THR A 159 -3.36 -18.46 4.17
C THR A 159 -4.25 -17.88 3.06
N ALA A 160 -4.34 -16.56 2.96
CA ALA A 160 -5.07 -15.89 1.86
C ALA A 160 -4.49 -16.24 0.49
N ALA A 161 -3.17 -16.18 0.33
CA ALA A 161 -2.49 -16.56 -0.90
C ALA A 161 -2.74 -18.04 -1.26
N GLN A 162 -2.75 -18.94 -0.28
CA GLN A 162 -3.09 -20.34 -0.49
C GLN A 162 -4.53 -20.51 -0.99
N CYS A 163 -5.48 -19.74 -0.46
CA CYS A 163 -6.87 -19.77 -0.93
C CYS A 163 -7.01 -19.42 -2.42
N LEU A 164 -6.20 -18.46 -2.90
CA LEU A 164 -6.15 -18.07 -4.31
C LEU A 164 -5.50 -19.16 -5.19
N ILE A 165 -4.43 -19.80 -4.69
CA ILE A 165 -3.76 -20.93 -5.36
C ILE A 165 -4.71 -22.12 -5.52
N ASP A 166 -5.48 -22.42 -4.48
CA ASP A 166 -6.43 -23.54 -4.47
C ASP A 166 -7.69 -23.25 -5.31
N GLY A 167 -7.84 -22.02 -5.81
CA GLY A 167 -9.01 -21.60 -6.59
C GLY A 167 -10.28 -21.48 -5.74
N MET A 168 -10.16 -21.36 -4.41
CA MET A 168 -11.31 -21.19 -3.52
C MET A 168 -12.02 -19.86 -3.73
N CYS A 169 -11.29 -18.83 -4.16
CA CYS A 169 -11.81 -17.51 -4.46
C CYS A 169 -10.97 -16.83 -5.55
N LYS A 170 -11.50 -15.71 -6.06
CA LYS A 170 -10.74 -14.76 -6.90
C LYS A 170 -10.17 -13.60 -6.10
N VAL A 171 -10.78 -13.27 -4.96
CA VAL A 171 -10.32 -12.23 -4.05
C VAL A 171 -10.17 -12.83 -2.65
N ALA A 172 -9.02 -12.59 -2.01
CA ALA A 172 -8.78 -12.96 -0.62
C ALA A 172 -8.30 -11.73 0.15
N ILE A 173 -8.90 -11.45 1.31
CA ILE A 173 -8.70 -10.21 2.06
C ILE A 173 -8.04 -10.53 3.40
N ASN A 174 -6.92 -9.87 3.69
CA ASN A 174 -6.31 -9.79 5.02
C ASN A 174 -6.02 -8.33 5.39
N TRP A 175 -6.99 -7.65 6.01
CA TRP A 175 -6.84 -6.23 6.39
C TRP A 175 -5.76 -5.97 7.45
N SER A 176 -5.37 -6.98 8.23
CA SER A 176 -4.33 -6.83 9.25
C SER A 176 -2.91 -7.09 8.73
N GLY A 177 -2.76 -7.48 7.45
CA GLY A 177 -1.47 -7.58 6.76
C GLY A 177 -1.12 -6.32 5.97
N GLY A 178 -0.06 -6.39 5.16
CA GLY A 178 0.43 -5.28 4.34
C GLY A 178 1.60 -4.51 4.96
N TRP A 179 2.38 -5.14 5.84
CA TRP A 179 3.53 -4.56 6.52
C TRP A 179 4.75 -4.56 5.60
N HIS A 180 4.80 -3.55 4.73
CA HIS A 180 5.67 -3.52 3.54
C HIS A 180 7.11 -3.02 3.77
N HIS A 181 7.44 -2.44 4.93
CA HIS A 181 8.75 -1.85 5.18
C HIS A 181 9.82 -2.85 5.62
N ALA A 182 9.42 -3.99 6.18
CA ALA A 182 10.36 -4.98 6.71
C ALA A 182 11.29 -5.48 5.60
N LYS A 183 12.60 -5.45 5.86
CA LYS A 183 13.64 -5.98 4.97
C LYS A 183 13.88 -7.45 5.27
N LYS A 184 14.83 -8.04 4.55
CA LYS A 184 15.21 -9.45 4.73
C LYS A 184 15.69 -9.73 6.16
N ASP A 185 16.43 -8.81 6.74
CA ASP A 185 17.11 -8.93 8.01
C ASP A 185 16.91 -7.70 8.90
N GLU A 186 15.87 -6.91 8.67
CA GLU A 186 15.66 -5.66 9.41
C GLU A 186 14.17 -5.35 9.57
N ALA A 187 13.75 -5.01 10.80
CA ALA A 187 12.46 -4.40 11.06
C ALA A 187 12.50 -2.92 10.67
N SER A 188 11.42 -2.38 10.12
CA SER A 188 11.35 -0.96 9.79
C SER A 188 9.90 -0.49 9.77
N GLY A 189 9.61 0.74 10.20
CA GLY A 189 8.29 1.35 10.02
C GLY A 189 7.13 0.52 10.55
N PHE A 190 7.21 0.05 11.80
CA PHE A 190 6.25 -0.85 12.44
C PHE A 190 6.18 -2.28 11.86
N CYS A 191 6.98 -2.59 10.84
CA CYS A 191 6.97 -3.87 10.13
C CYS A 191 8.11 -4.78 10.64
N TYR A 192 7.76 -5.79 11.45
CA TYR A 192 8.70 -6.83 11.91
C TYR A 192 8.83 -8.00 10.93
N LEU A 193 7.88 -8.15 10.02
CA LEU A 193 7.87 -9.22 9.02
C LEU A 193 7.15 -8.73 7.77
N ASN A 194 7.70 -9.04 6.60
CA ASN A 194 7.11 -8.61 5.32
C ASN A 194 6.11 -9.64 4.80
N ASP A 195 4.88 -9.58 5.31
CA ASP A 195 3.83 -10.53 4.95
C ASP A 195 3.42 -10.41 3.48
N ALA A 196 3.53 -9.22 2.88
CA ALA A 196 3.29 -9.01 1.46
C ALA A 196 4.26 -9.84 0.59
N VAL A 197 5.56 -9.82 0.91
CA VAL A 197 6.56 -10.65 0.21
C VAL A 197 6.27 -12.14 0.41
N LEU A 198 5.92 -12.57 1.63
CA LEU A 198 5.55 -13.98 1.87
C LEU A 198 4.32 -14.40 1.05
N GLY A 199 3.32 -13.51 0.93
CA GLY A 199 2.15 -13.70 0.07
C GLY A 199 2.51 -13.84 -1.40
N ILE A 200 3.40 -12.97 -1.91
CA ILE A 200 3.91 -13.02 -3.29
C ILE A 200 4.65 -14.34 -3.54
N LEU A 201 5.59 -14.73 -2.66
CA LEU A 201 6.35 -15.98 -2.77
C LEU A 201 5.43 -17.20 -2.73
N ARG A 202 4.36 -17.16 -1.92
CA ARG A 202 3.33 -18.20 -1.92
C ARG A 202 2.63 -18.25 -3.27
N LEU A 203 2.11 -17.13 -3.79
CA LEU A 203 1.42 -17.07 -5.08
C LEU A 203 2.29 -17.53 -6.27
N ARG A 204 3.60 -17.26 -6.22
CA ARG A 204 4.58 -17.69 -7.24
C ARG A 204 4.65 -19.21 -7.41
N ARG A 205 4.15 -20.01 -6.45
CA ARG A 205 4.03 -21.46 -6.61
C ARG A 205 3.05 -21.88 -7.72
N LYS A 206 2.11 -21.01 -8.12
CA LYS A 206 1.13 -21.27 -9.19
C LYS A 206 1.14 -20.23 -10.31
N PHE A 207 1.34 -18.96 -9.98
CA PHE A 207 1.19 -17.87 -10.93
C PHE A 207 2.56 -17.35 -11.38
N ASP A 208 2.80 -17.38 -12.69
CA ASP A 208 4.10 -17.03 -13.27
C ASP A 208 4.48 -15.55 -13.11
N ARG A 209 3.49 -14.66 -13.09
CA ARG A 209 3.71 -13.21 -12.97
C ARG A 209 2.79 -12.60 -11.93
N ILE A 210 3.37 -11.97 -10.92
CA ILE A 210 2.63 -11.32 -9.83
C ILE A 210 2.84 -9.82 -9.94
N LEU A 211 1.75 -9.06 -10.05
CA LEU A 211 1.80 -7.61 -9.93
C LEU A 211 1.57 -7.24 -8.47
N TYR A 212 2.50 -6.52 -7.86
CA TYR A 212 2.32 -5.87 -6.57
C TYR A 212 1.97 -4.40 -6.80
N VAL A 213 0.84 -3.97 -6.25
CA VAL A 213 0.41 -2.57 -6.29
C VAL A 213 0.29 -2.09 -4.86
N ASP A 214 0.95 -0.98 -4.58
CA ASP A 214 1.04 -0.38 -3.26
C ASP A 214 0.49 1.04 -3.30
N LEU A 215 -0.62 1.23 -2.59
CA LEU A 215 -1.35 2.50 -2.50
C LEU A 215 -1.25 3.13 -1.10
N ASP A 216 -0.34 2.63 -0.25
CA ASP A 216 0.00 3.28 1.02
C ASP A 216 0.53 4.70 0.81
N LEU A 217 0.51 5.52 1.85
CA LEU A 217 1.14 6.84 1.79
C LEU A 217 2.66 6.72 1.65
N HIS A 218 3.25 5.72 2.31
CA HIS A 218 4.69 5.54 2.36
C HIS A 218 5.18 4.71 1.19
N HIS A 219 6.41 4.99 0.76
CA HIS A 219 7.04 4.17 -0.25
C HIS A 219 7.21 2.76 0.31
N GLY A 220 6.78 1.75 -0.45
CA GLY A 220 7.00 0.33 -0.13
C GLY A 220 8.48 -0.04 -0.29
N ASP A 221 9.35 0.60 0.49
CA ASP A 221 10.80 0.60 0.37
C ASP A 221 11.45 -0.77 0.63
N GLY A 222 10.68 -1.77 1.10
CA GLY A 222 11.04 -3.18 0.96
C GLY A 222 11.31 -3.60 -0.50
N THR A 223 10.94 -2.74 -1.47
CA THR A 223 11.09 -2.94 -2.91
C THR A 223 12.13 -2.05 -3.62
N GLY A 224 12.77 -1.08 -2.94
CA GLY A 224 13.82 -0.21 -3.51
C GLY A 224 13.76 1.25 -3.05
N ASP A 225 14.52 2.14 -3.71
CA ASP A 225 14.52 3.62 -3.52
C ASP A 225 13.51 4.30 -4.49
N VAL A 226 13.14 5.56 -4.21
CA VAL A 226 12.32 6.46 -5.05
C VAL A 226 12.77 6.51 -6.53
N SER A 227 14.07 6.61 -6.78
CA SER A 227 14.63 6.67 -8.14
C SER A 227 14.88 5.29 -8.75
N ASP A 228 14.66 4.24 -7.96
CA ASP A 228 14.91 2.87 -8.36
C ASP A 228 13.91 2.42 -9.43
N VAL A 229 14.43 1.80 -10.47
CA VAL A 229 13.63 1.13 -11.51
C VAL A 229 13.80 -0.38 -11.44
N GLY A 230 14.42 -0.89 -10.39
CA GLY A 230 14.89 -2.25 -10.23
C GLY A 230 16.30 -2.45 -10.78
N LEU A 231 16.94 -3.54 -10.34
CA LEU A 231 18.32 -3.88 -10.68
C LEU A 231 18.41 -5.17 -11.49
N GLY A 232 19.50 -5.34 -12.25
CA GLY A 232 19.78 -6.57 -12.98
C GLY A 232 18.63 -6.99 -13.91
N LYS A 233 18.12 -8.22 -13.75
CA LYS A 233 16.98 -8.73 -14.55
C LYS A 233 15.63 -8.13 -14.12
N GLY A 234 15.57 -7.46 -12.97
CA GLY A 234 14.43 -6.68 -12.50
C GLY A 234 14.43 -5.22 -12.94
N ARG A 235 15.41 -4.78 -13.73
CA ARG A 235 15.44 -3.41 -14.24
C ARG A 235 14.20 -3.16 -15.12
N TYR A 236 13.51 -2.07 -14.84
CA TYR A 236 12.20 -1.66 -15.34
C TYR A 236 10.99 -2.49 -14.85
N TYR A 237 11.16 -3.29 -13.80
CA TYR A 237 10.07 -4.01 -13.13
C TYR A 237 9.68 -3.40 -11.77
N SER A 238 10.25 -2.25 -11.42
CA SER A 238 9.79 -1.38 -10.33
C SER A 238 9.37 -0.04 -10.91
N VAL A 239 8.17 0.42 -10.55
CA VAL A 239 7.62 1.73 -10.92
C VAL A 239 7.26 2.47 -9.64
N ASN A 240 7.89 3.62 -9.45
CA ASN A 240 7.70 4.49 -8.31
C ASN A 240 7.05 5.80 -8.78
N VAL A 241 5.96 6.18 -8.13
CA VAL A 241 5.15 7.35 -8.51
C VAL A 241 5.15 8.35 -7.35
N PRO A 242 6.11 9.30 -7.31
CA PRO A 242 6.15 10.32 -6.28
C PRO A 242 5.00 11.31 -6.45
N ILE A 243 4.24 11.54 -5.39
CA ILE A 243 3.05 12.40 -5.39
C ILE A 243 3.18 13.46 -4.30
N GLN A 244 2.81 14.70 -4.61
CA GLN A 244 2.88 15.80 -3.66
C GLN A 244 1.69 15.80 -2.68
N ASP A 245 1.87 16.44 -1.54
CA ASP A 245 0.84 16.63 -0.51
C ASP A 245 -0.47 17.20 -1.07
N GLY A 246 -1.57 16.88 -0.40
CA GLY A 246 -2.90 17.41 -0.69
C GLY A 246 -3.56 16.83 -1.95
N ILE A 247 -3.00 15.76 -2.55
CA ILE A 247 -3.67 15.07 -3.65
C ILE A 247 -5.08 14.58 -3.23
N GLN A 248 -6.02 14.64 -4.17
CA GLN A 248 -7.42 14.26 -3.98
C GLN A 248 -7.83 13.18 -5.00
N ASP A 249 -8.98 12.58 -4.74
CA ASP A 249 -9.51 11.39 -5.43
C ASP A 249 -9.36 11.40 -6.96
N GLU A 250 -9.84 12.43 -7.65
CA GLU A 250 -9.86 12.42 -9.13
C GLU A 250 -8.45 12.44 -9.72
N LYS A 251 -7.55 13.26 -9.16
CA LYS A 251 -6.17 13.36 -9.65
C LYS A 251 -5.40 12.08 -9.34
N TYR A 252 -5.56 11.53 -8.14
CA TYR A 252 -4.91 10.29 -7.73
C TYR A 252 -5.38 9.12 -8.59
N TYR A 253 -6.70 8.97 -8.79
CA TYR A 253 -7.25 7.91 -9.64
C TYR A 253 -6.75 8.03 -11.08
N HIS A 254 -6.71 9.25 -11.66
CA HIS A 254 -6.22 9.43 -13.03
C HIS A 254 -4.76 9.00 -13.19
N ILE A 255 -3.90 9.32 -12.21
CA ILE A 255 -2.49 8.87 -12.20
C ILE A 255 -2.43 7.33 -12.09
N CYS A 256 -3.15 6.77 -11.11
CA CYS A 256 -3.16 5.34 -10.84
C CYS A 256 -3.66 4.53 -12.05
N GLU A 257 -4.79 4.94 -12.65
CA GLU A 257 -5.34 4.32 -13.86
C GLU A 257 -4.36 4.38 -15.02
N SER A 258 -3.74 5.54 -15.27
CA SER A 258 -2.77 5.72 -16.35
C SER A 258 -1.58 4.77 -16.22
N VAL A 259 -0.98 4.69 -15.03
CA VAL A 259 0.16 3.81 -14.75
C VAL A 259 -0.25 2.34 -14.82
N LEU A 260 -1.31 1.95 -14.11
CA LEU A 260 -1.75 0.56 -14.04
C LEU A 260 -2.18 0.01 -15.39
N LYS A 261 -2.73 0.85 -16.28
CA LYS A 261 -3.04 0.49 -17.66
C LYS A 261 -1.79 0.03 -18.42
N GLU A 262 -0.74 0.85 -18.41
CA GLU A 262 0.51 0.55 -19.12
C GLU A 262 1.21 -0.67 -18.51
N VAL A 263 1.23 -0.76 -17.18
CA VAL A 263 1.80 -1.91 -16.47
C VAL A 263 1.06 -3.20 -16.81
N TYR A 264 -0.28 -3.18 -16.81
CA TYR A 264 -1.07 -4.37 -17.16
C TYR A 264 -0.77 -4.85 -18.58
N ILE A 265 -0.69 -3.93 -19.56
CA ILE A 265 -0.38 -4.23 -20.96
C ILE A 265 1.03 -4.80 -21.09
N ALA A 266 2.03 -4.15 -20.48
CA ALA A 266 3.43 -4.53 -20.62
C ALA A 266 3.78 -5.83 -19.86
N PHE A 267 3.28 -5.97 -18.64
CA PHE A 267 3.65 -7.06 -17.74
C PHE A 267 2.71 -8.28 -17.83
N ASN A 268 1.44 -8.08 -18.21
CA ASN A 268 0.42 -9.14 -18.33
C ASN A 268 0.41 -10.07 -17.09
N PRO A 269 0.07 -9.54 -15.90
CA PRO A 269 0.10 -10.31 -14.65
C PRO A 269 -0.87 -11.48 -14.65
N LYS A 270 -0.60 -12.48 -13.79
CA LYS A 270 -1.43 -13.67 -13.57
C LYS A 270 -2.07 -13.70 -12.18
N ALA A 271 -1.53 -12.94 -11.24
CA ALA A 271 -2.15 -12.61 -9.98
C ALA A 271 -1.72 -11.20 -9.54
N VAL A 272 -2.46 -10.62 -8.62
CA VAL A 272 -2.20 -9.30 -8.04
C VAL A 272 -2.13 -9.41 -6.53
N VAL A 273 -1.17 -8.71 -5.92
CA VAL A 273 -1.19 -8.37 -4.50
C VAL A 273 -1.40 -6.86 -4.42
N LEU A 274 -2.43 -6.43 -3.71
CA LEU A 274 -2.86 -5.03 -3.63
C LEU A 274 -2.85 -4.58 -2.16
N GLN A 275 -1.88 -3.74 -1.81
CA GLN A 275 -1.78 -3.08 -0.52
C GLN A 275 -2.61 -1.80 -0.56
N LEU A 276 -3.44 -1.58 0.48
CA LEU A 276 -4.41 -0.49 0.56
C LEU A 276 -4.29 0.26 1.89
N GLY A 277 -3.08 0.72 2.20
CA GLY A 277 -2.78 1.61 3.32
C GLY A 277 -3.76 2.77 3.39
N ALA A 278 -4.35 2.98 4.56
CA ALA A 278 -5.39 3.97 4.80
C ALA A 278 -4.85 5.28 5.37
N ASP A 279 -3.53 5.45 5.45
CA ASP A 279 -2.86 6.69 5.86
C ASP A 279 -2.82 7.75 4.75
N THR A 280 -3.22 7.40 3.53
CA THR A 280 -3.54 8.36 2.46
C THR A 280 -4.83 9.16 2.73
N ILE A 281 -5.70 8.67 3.63
CA ILE A 281 -7.04 9.20 3.85
C ILE A 281 -6.99 10.52 4.64
N ALA A 282 -7.79 11.48 4.21
CA ALA A 282 -7.92 12.78 4.87
C ALA A 282 -8.22 12.63 6.38
N GLY A 283 -7.48 13.40 7.19
CA GLY A 283 -7.56 13.36 8.65
C GLY A 283 -6.73 12.26 9.30
N ASP A 284 -5.89 11.56 8.55
CA ASP A 284 -4.81 10.75 9.11
C ASP A 284 -3.72 11.64 9.77
N PRO A 285 -3.15 11.23 10.92
CA PRO A 285 -2.04 11.92 11.58
C PRO A 285 -0.82 12.19 10.70
N MET A 286 -0.61 11.40 9.64
CA MET A 286 0.48 11.63 8.68
C MET A 286 0.33 12.96 7.91
N CYS A 287 -0.89 13.52 7.84
CA CYS A 287 -1.17 14.89 7.41
C CYS A 287 -0.60 15.27 6.01
N SER A 288 -0.55 14.32 5.08
CA SER A 288 -0.02 14.53 3.73
C SER A 288 -1.12 14.54 2.66
N PHE A 289 -1.69 13.40 2.31
CA PHE A 289 -2.72 13.30 1.27
C PHE A 289 -4.11 13.74 1.77
N ASN A 290 -5.00 14.02 0.81
CA ASN A 290 -6.40 14.41 1.07
C ASN A 290 -7.38 13.48 0.34
N MET A 291 -7.13 12.17 0.43
CA MET A 291 -7.94 11.15 -0.22
C MET A 291 -9.18 10.80 0.58
N THR A 292 -10.18 10.26 -0.11
CA THR A 292 -11.30 9.56 0.50
C THR A 292 -11.28 8.08 0.13
N PRO A 293 -11.99 7.21 0.87
CA PRO A 293 -12.14 5.80 0.49
C PRO A 293 -12.74 5.61 -0.91
N VAL A 294 -13.48 6.60 -1.43
CA VAL A 294 -14.06 6.55 -2.79
C VAL A 294 -12.96 6.57 -3.84
N GLY A 295 -11.96 7.44 -3.71
CA GLY A 295 -10.81 7.51 -4.63
C GLY A 295 -10.01 6.21 -4.65
N ILE A 296 -9.69 5.66 -3.48
CA ILE A 296 -9.02 4.36 -3.36
C ILE A 296 -9.91 3.23 -3.91
N GLY A 297 -11.22 3.29 -3.67
CA GLY A 297 -12.20 2.35 -4.20
C GLY A 297 -12.30 2.34 -5.73
N LYS A 298 -12.06 3.48 -6.39
CA LYS A 298 -11.93 3.52 -7.86
C LYS A 298 -10.69 2.75 -8.32
N CYS A 299 -9.54 2.93 -7.65
CA CYS A 299 -8.31 2.19 -7.95
C CYS A 299 -8.49 0.67 -7.75
N LEU A 300 -9.10 0.28 -6.62
CA LEU A 300 -9.45 -1.12 -6.33
C LEU A 300 -10.36 -1.71 -7.41
N ARG A 301 -11.44 -1.01 -7.79
CA ARG A 301 -12.36 -1.46 -8.85
C ARG A 301 -11.64 -1.64 -10.20
N TYR A 302 -10.71 -0.73 -10.53
CA TYR A 302 -9.91 -0.80 -11.75
C TYR A 302 -8.98 -2.02 -11.79
N VAL A 303 -8.49 -2.49 -10.64
CA VAL A 303 -7.73 -3.75 -10.55
C VAL A 303 -8.66 -4.96 -10.65
N LEU A 304 -9.81 -4.93 -9.95
CA LEU A 304 -10.74 -6.07 -9.88
C LEU A 304 -11.39 -6.41 -11.23
N GLN A 305 -11.59 -5.44 -12.12
CA GLN A 305 -12.11 -5.70 -13.49
C GLN A 305 -11.21 -6.63 -14.32
N TRP A 306 -9.93 -6.81 -13.96
CA TRP A 306 -9.05 -7.77 -14.65
C TRP A 306 -9.36 -9.23 -14.32
N GLN A 307 -10.21 -9.50 -13.30
CA GLN A 307 -10.65 -10.83 -12.88
C GLN A 307 -9.50 -11.82 -12.56
N LEU A 308 -8.35 -11.27 -12.16
CA LEU A 308 -7.19 -12.02 -11.70
C LEU A 308 -7.34 -12.43 -10.23
N ALA A 309 -6.61 -13.47 -9.84
CA ALA A 309 -6.45 -13.81 -8.43
C ALA A 309 -5.83 -12.61 -7.70
N THR A 310 -6.56 -12.02 -6.75
CA THR A 310 -6.20 -10.75 -6.09
C THR A 310 -6.15 -10.94 -4.58
N LEU A 311 -4.96 -10.77 -4.01
CA LEU A 311 -4.73 -10.73 -2.57
C LEU A 311 -4.80 -9.27 -2.11
N VAL A 312 -5.75 -8.96 -1.24
CA VAL A 312 -5.96 -7.61 -0.71
C VAL A 312 -5.41 -7.53 0.70
N LEU A 313 -4.54 -6.55 0.94
CA LEU A 313 -3.90 -6.28 2.23
C LEU A 313 -4.28 -4.89 2.74
N GLY A 314 -4.10 -4.68 4.04
CA GLY A 314 -4.21 -3.37 4.68
C GLY A 314 -2.93 -2.57 4.49
N GLY A 315 -2.28 -2.22 5.61
CA GLY A 315 -1.09 -1.37 5.65
C GLY A 315 -1.12 -0.34 6.77
N GLY A 316 -0.57 0.84 6.48
CA GLY A 316 -0.68 2.06 7.29
C GLY A 316 -2.13 2.52 7.47
N GLY A 317 -2.34 3.49 8.36
CA GLY A 317 -3.67 4.01 8.72
C GLY A 317 -3.77 4.20 10.23
N TYR A 318 -3.60 5.46 10.65
CA TYR A 318 -3.33 5.85 12.04
C TYR A 318 -4.48 6.70 12.61
N ASN A 319 -5.34 7.27 11.76
CA ASN A 319 -6.71 7.55 12.16
C ASN A 319 -7.52 6.25 12.14
N LEU A 320 -7.57 5.58 13.29
CA LEU A 320 -8.12 4.24 13.39
C LEU A 320 -9.58 4.16 12.90
N ALA A 321 -10.41 5.14 13.25
CA ALA A 321 -11.83 5.16 12.85
C ALA A 321 -11.99 5.40 11.34
N ASN A 322 -11.18 6.27 10.73
CA ASN A 322 -11.17 6.46 9.28
C ASN A 322 -10.63 5.24 8.55
N THR A 323 -9.65 4.54 9.12
CA THR A 323 -9.13 3.28 8.60
C THR A 323 -10.22 2.21 8.57
N ALA A 324 -10.96 2.04 9.67
CA ALA A 324 -12.10 1.12 9.72
C ALA A 324 -13.18 1.48 8.68
N ARG A 325 -13.51 2.77 8.52
CA ARG A 325 -14.43 3.25 7.47
C ARG A 325 -13.91 2.92 6.08
N CYS A 326 -12.62 3.17 5.83
CA CYS A 326 -11.98 2.92 4.54
C CYS A 326 -12.07 1.45 4.16
N TRP A 327 -11.53 0.55 4.98
CA TRP A 327 -11.49 -0.87 4.67
C TRP A 327 -12.87 -1.53 4.67
N THR A 328 -13.83 -1.05 5.48
CA THR A 328 -15.23 -1.48 5.37
C THR A 328 -15.85 -1.06 4.04
N TYR A 329 -15.64 0.19 3.62
CA TYR A 329 -16.11 0.68 2.32
C TYR A 329 -15.50 -0.13 1.17
N LEU A 330 -14.18 -0.37 1.20
CA LEU A 330 -13.48 -1.16 0.18
C LEU A 330 -13.93 -2.62 0.16
N THR A 331 -14.27 -3.20 1.31
CA THR A 331 -14.94 -4.52 1.38
C THR A 331 -16.31 -4.47 0.68
N GLY A 332 -17.08 -3.40 0.84
CA GLY A 332 -18.31 -3.15 0.08
C GLY A 332 -18.06 -3.08 -1.43
N VAL A 333 -16.99 -2.40 -1.87
CA VAL A 333 -16.58 -2.33 -3.28
C VAL A 333 -16.27 -3.73 -3.84
N ILE A 334 -15.51 -4.55 -3.11
CA ILE A 334 -15.20 -5.94 -3.51
C ILE A 334 -16.47 -6.77 -3.68
N LEU A 335 -17.47 -6.56 -2.82
CA LEU A 335 -18.76 -7.26 -2.86
C LEU A 335 -19.77 -6.65 -3.84
N GLY A 336 -19.43 -5.55 -4.53
CA GLY A 336 -20.38 -4.83 -5.39
C GLY A 336 -21.57 -4.23 -4.61
N LYS A 337 -21.35 -3.83 -3.36
CA LYS A 337 -22.38 -3.27 -2.47
C LYS A 337 -22.16 -1.78 -2.22
N THR A 338 -23.25 -1.02 -2.33
CA THR A 338 -23.34 0.33 -1.78
C THR A 338 -23.76 0.22 -0.32
N LEU A 339 -22.98 0.83 0.58
CA LEU A 339 -23.25 0.82 2.02
C LEU A 339 -24.03 2.08 2.42
N SER A 340 -24.83 1.98 3.49
CA SER A 340 -25.45 3.15 4.11
C SER A 340 -24.39 4.13 4.62
N SER A 341 -24.63 5.42 4.47
CA SER A 341 -23.79 6.48 5.06
C SER A 341 -23.91 6.55 6.58
N GLU A 342 -25.01 6.07 7.14
CA GLU A 342 -25.20 5.90 8.57
C GLU A 342 -24.41 4.69 9.05
N ILE A 343 -23.49 4.91 10.01
CA ILE A 343 -22.74 3.82 10.62
C ILE A 343 -23.69 3.06 11.57
N PRO A 344 -23.89 1.75 11.38
CA PRO A 344 -24.72 0.96 12.28
C PRO A 344 -24.12 0.88 13.68
N ASP A 345 -24.98 0.68 14.68
CA ASP A 345 -24.56 0.47 16.06
C ASP A 345 -23.68 -0.79 16.17
N HIS A 346 -22.51 -0.64 16.79
CA HIS A 346 -21.54 -1.71 17.06
C HIS A 346 -20.57 -1.26 18.16
N GLU A 347 -19.79 -2.19 18.72
CA GLU A 347 -18.86 -1.91 19.83
C GLU A 347 -17.86 -0.78 19.52
N GLY A 348 -17.43 -0.65 18.26
CA GLY A 348 -16.53 0.41 17.79
C GLY A 348 -17.14 1.82 17.68
N VAL A 349 -18.47 1.99 17.77
CA VAL A 349 -19.13 3.32 17.72
C VAL A 349 -18.71 4.21 18.88
N GLN A 350 -18.29 3.64 20.03
CA GLN A 350 -17.87 4.45 21.17
C GLN A 350 -16.65 5.36 20.86
N ALA A 351 -15.85 5.03 19.84
CA ALA A 351 -14.78 5.90 19.36
C ALA A 351 -15.29 7.22 18.72
N ARG A 352 -16.59 7.32 18.37
CA ARG A 352 -17.21 8.55 17.84
C ARG A 352 -17.52 9.60 18.91
N VAL A 353 -17.43 9.29 20.21
CA VAL A 353 -17.89 10.21 21.27
C VAL A 353 -16.78 11.13 21.80
N LEU A 354 -15.53 10.98 21.35
CA LEU A 354 -14.38 11.77 21.85
C LEU A 354 -13.68 12.60 20.77
N VAL A 355 -14.43 13.18 19.82
CA VAL A 355 -13.98 14.45 19.22
C VAL A 355 -14.55 15.55 20.11
N PRO A 356 -13.74 16.32 20.85
CA PRO A 356 -14.27 17.25 21.84
C PRO A 356 -15.19 18.27 21.19
N VAL A 357 -16.43 18.31 21.69
CA VAL A 357 -17.39 19.43 21.54
C VAL A 357 -16.71 20.79 21.80
N LEU A 358 -15.59 20.81 22.54
CA LEU A 358 -14.75 21.98 22.80
C LEU A 358 -14.20 22.71 21.56
N GLN A 359 -14.05 22.05 20.40
CA GLN A 359 -13.49 22.73 19.21
C GLN A 359 -14.57 23.46 18.39
N ARG A 360 -15.81 22.96 18.40
CA ARG A 360 -16.96 23.65 17.79
C ARG A 360 -17.40 24.87 18.61
N GLU A 361 -17.30 24.82 19.93
CA GLU A 361 -17.58 25.98 20.80
C GLU A 361 -16.48 27.04 20.72
N LYS A 362 -15.19 26.65 20.67
CA LYS A 362 -14.09 27.60 20.45
C LYS A 362 -14.15 28.29 19.08
N LEU A 363 -14.55 27.58 18.02
CA LEU A 363 -14.71 28.16 16.67
C LEU A 363 -15.96 29.04 16.56
N ARG A 364 -17.04 28.75 17.29
CA ARG A 364 -18.20 29.66 17.43
C ARG A 364 -17.81 30.95 18.15
N ASN A 365 -17.08 30.84 19.26
CA ASN A 365 -16.66 31.99 20.06
C ASN A 365 -15.59 32.87 19.38
N LEU A 366 -14.84 32.33 18.40
CA LEU A 366 -13.92 33.14 17.59
C LEU A 366 -14.66 33.89 16.46
N LYS A 367 -15.72 33.29 15.90
CA LYS A 367 -16.53 33.91 14.85
C LYS A 367 -17.39 35.06 15.38
N GLU A 368 -17.94 34.91 16.60
CA GLU A 368 -18.69 35.98 17.28
C GLU A 368 -17.82 37.14 17.79
N ARG A 369 -16.48 37.01 17.76
CA ARG A 369 -15.53 38.08 18.14
C ARG A 369 -14.94 38.84 16.96
N MET A 370 -15.28 38.49 15.71
CA MET A 370 -14.69 39.08 14.51
C MET A 370 -15.68 39.79 13.59
N ASP A 371 -16.97 39.88 13.94
CA ASP A 371 -17.95 40.69 13.21
C ASP A 371 -18.17 42.03 13.94
N PRO A 372 -17.84 43.19 13.35
CA PRO A 372 -18.21 44.48 13.90
C PRO A 372 -19.70 44.77 13.65
N GLU A 373 -20.42 45.20 14.68
CA GLU A 373 -21.79 45.70 14.54
C GLU A 373 -21.88 46.88 13.54
N PRO A 374 -23.00 47.02 12.80
CA PRO A 374 -23.16 48.06 11.81
C PRO A 374 -23.46 49.40 12.48
N ASN A 375 -22.51 50.33 12.45
CA ASN A 375 -22.73 51.69 12.92
C ASN A 375 -23.64 52.47 11.96
N GLN A 376 -24.68 53.06 12.53
CA GLN A 376 -25.54 54.04 11.88
C GLN A 376 -24.75 55.27 11.43
N ALA A 377 -25.19 55.84 10.32
CA ALA A 377 -24.63 57.04 9.71
C ALA A 377 -24.65 58.26 10.65
N GLY A 378 -23.54 59.00 10.67
CA GLY A 378 -23.51 60.35 11.23
C GLY A 378 -22.10 60.92 11.43
N GLY A 379 -21.67 61.82 10.52
CA GLY A 379 -20.99 63.08 10.87
C GLY A 379 -19.53 63.08 11.38
N LEU A 380 -18.66 63.68 10.55
CA LEU A 380 -17.60 64.65 10.90
C LEU A 380 -16.56 64.38 12.03
N VAL A 381 -15.28 64.29 11.58
CA VAL A 381 -14.15 65.20 11.92
C VAL A 381 -13.32 65.01 13.23
N VAL A 382 -11.98 65.14 13.03
CA VAL A 382 -10.79 65.32 13.91
C VAL A 382 -10.24 64.19 14.80
N GLY A 383 -8.92 63.95 14.65
CA GLY A 383 -7.97 64.09 15.77
C GLY A 383 -7.37 62.82 16.38
N ALA A 384 -6.06 62.62 16.17
CA ALA A 384 -5.16 62.00 17.18
C ALA A 384 -5.08 62.94 18.43
N PRO A 385 -4.47 62.60 19.60
CA PRO A 385 -3.50 61.53 19.89
C PRO A 385 -3.52 60.93 21.35
N THR A 386 -2.46 60.16 21.68
CA THR A 386 -1.72 60.04 22.98
C THR A 386 -2.19 59.18 24.18
N LEU A 387 -1.22 58.35 24.66
CA LEU A 387 -0.78 57.97 26.03
C LEU A 387 -1.81 57.47 27.09
N TRP A 388 -1.56 56.49 27.96
CA TRP A 388 -0.41 56.30 28.87
C TRP A 388 -0.37 54.87 29.49
N ALA A 389 0.83 54.48 29.94
CA ALA A 389 1.26 53.35 30.77
C ALA A 389 0.40 53.08 32.04
N SER A 390 0.35 51.90 32.67
CA SER A 390 1.37 51.17 33.45
C SER A 390 0.59 50.15 34.32
N THR A 391 0.99 48.90 34.57
CA THR A 391 1.94 48.40 35.59
C THR A 391 1.87 46.86 35.44
N GLY A 392 2.95 46.08 35.43
CA GLY A 392 3.77 45.73 36.59
C GLY A 392 3.37 44.34 37.12
N GLY A 393 4.14 43.30 36.79
CA GLY A 393 3.91 41.93 37.29
C GLY A 393 5.00 40.97 36.85
N THR A 394 6.02 40.83 37.70
CA THR A 394 7.23 40.03 37.52
C THR A 394 6.99 38.53 37.70
N GLY A 395 7.51 37.72 36.77
CA GLY A 395 7.68 36.27 36.93
C GLY A 395 8.86 35.79 36.09
N ARG A 396 9.94 35.36 36.77
CA ARG A 396 11.16 34.79 36.17
C ARG A 396 10.84 33.47 35.45
N LEU A 397 11.35 33.32 34.24
CA LEU A 397 11.66 32.04 33.62
C LEU A 397 13.10 32.12 33.11
N ASP A 398 13.90 31.14 33.52
CA ASP A 398 15.31 30.99 33.18
C ASP A 398 15.49 30.80 31.67
N THR A 399 16.46 31.54 31.12
CA THR A 399 16.86 31.47 29.72
C THR A 399 18.12 30.61 29.61
N TYR A 400 18.03 29.51 28.86
CA TYR A 400 19.20 28.82 28.32
C TYR A 400 19.48 29.37 26.91
N PRO A 401 20.71 29.82 26.60
CA PRO A 401 21.03 30.34 25.28
C PRO A 401 21.32 29.20 24.30
N TYR A 402 20.44 29.02 23.31
CA TYR A 402 20.73 28.27 22.10
C TYR A 402 21.56 29.14 21.16
N GLN A 403 22.80 28.72 20.87
CA GLN A 403 23.62 29.33 19.82
C GLN A 403 23.33 28.63 18.48
N PRO A 404 22.87 29.34 17.43
CA PRO A 404 22.91 28.82 16.08
C PRO A 404 24.32 29.03 15.52
N LYS A 405 24.98 27.94 15.10
CA LYS A 405 26.12 28.05 14.19
C LYS A 405 25.60 28.18 12.78
N ASP A 406 25.72 29.39 12.26
CA ASP A 406 25.59 29.71 10.84
C ASP A 406 26.60 28.91 10.01
N THR A 407 26.12 28.30 8.93
CA THR A 407 26.83 28.32 7.65
C THR A 407 25.79 28.36 6.53
N MET A 408 25.16 29.52 6.36
CA MET A 408 24.42 29.85 5.14
C MET A 408 25.40 29.96 3.97
N LEU A 409 25.36 29.02 3.03
CA LEU A 409 25.71 29.32 1.65
C LEU A 409 24.46 29.91 0.98
N ARG A 410 24.41 31.24 0.93
CA ARG A 410 23.57 31.99 0.01
C ARG A 410 23.91 31.56 -1.42
N LEU A 411 22.94 31.02 -2.14
CA LEU A 411 22.92 31.10 -3.60
C LEU A 411 21.81 32.08 -3.99
N GLU A 412 22.25 33.20 -4.55
CA GLU A 412 21.43 34.29 -5.03
C GLU A 412 20.53 33.81 -6.17
N CYS A 413 19.25 34.15 -6.05
CA CYS A 413 18.28 34.04 -7.12
C CYS A 413 18.63 35.06 -8.20
N THR A 414 19.19 34.60 -9.32
CA THR A 414 19.26 35.39 -10.55
C THR A 414 18.21 34.87 -11.53
N SER A 415 17.28 35.77 -11.82
CA SER A 415 16.30 35.66 -12.89
C SER A 415 17.00 35.47 -14.24
N SER A 416 16.71 34.38 -14.95
CA SER A 416 16.60 34.42 -16.41
C SER A 416 15.86 33.17 -16.93
N GLU A 417 14.83 33.44 -17.72
CA GLU A 417 14.22 32.46 -18.61
C GLU A 417 15.31 31.87 -19.51
N GLN A 418 15.47 30.55 -19.50
CA GLN A 418 16.14 29.85 -20.60
C GLN A 418 15.58 28.44 -20.74
N LEU A 419 14.89 28.24 -21.87
CA LEU A 419 14.57 26.94 -22.44
C LEU A 419 15.83 26.08 -22.51
N TRP A 420 15.79 24.88 -21.93
CA TRP A 420 16.77 23.84 -22.18
C TRP A 420 16.08 22.61 -22.75
N THR A 421 16.31 22.45 -24.05
CA THR A 421 16.09 21.26 -24.86
C THR A 421 16.83 20.05 -24.28
N THR A 422 16.17 18.90 -24.32
CA THR A 422 16.74 17.59 -24.00
C THR A 422 17.94 17.24 -24.90
N PRO A 423 19.06 16.71 -24.37
CA PRO A 423 20.05 16.04 -25.19
C PRO A 423 19.67 14.57 -25.37
N SER A 424 19.64 14.15 -26.63
CA SER A 424 19.65 12.75 -27.04
C SER A 424 21.01 12.13 -26.70
N ILE A 425 21.00 10.97 -26.03
CA ILE A 425 22.23 10.19 -25.77
C ILE A 425 22.14 8.90 -26.59
N SER A 426 23.15 8.71 -27.44
CA SER A 426 23.38 7.54 -28.31
C SER A 426 23.91 6.32 -27.53
N PRO A 427 23.85 5.10 -28.08
CA PRO A 427 23.89 3.86 -27.30
C PRO A 427 25.27 3.33 -26.85
N ASP A 428 26.36 4.09 -26.97
CA ASP A 428 27.70 3.56 -26.68
C ASP A 428 28.48 4.46 -25.71
N GLY A 429 28.59 4.01 -24.47
CA GLY A 429 29.58 4.55 -23.54
C GLY A 429 29.20 4.42 -22.07
N LEU A 430 29.50 3.27 -21.45
CA LEU A 430 29.91 3.22 -20.04
C LEU A 430 30.54 1.86 -19.70
N CYS A 431 31.86 1.81 -19.84
CA CYS A 431 32.73 0.80 -19.23
C CYS A 431 33.27 1.34 -17.89
N HIS A 432 33.29 0.44 -16.91
CA HIS A 432 34.04 0.46 -15.64
C HIS A 432 33.62 1.41 -14.51
N LEU A 433 33.03 0.83 -13.46
CA LEU A 433 33.58 0.79 -12.09
C LEU A 433 32.63 0.05 -11.15
N LEU A 434 32.84 -1.24 -10.89
CA LEU A 434 32.35 -1.92 -9.68
C LEU A 434 33.24 -3.14 -9.38
N SER A 435 33.94 -3.09 -8.25
CA SER A 435 34.62 -4.24 -7.64
C SER A 435 34.12 -4.40 -6.20
N GLY A 436 33.64 -5.60 -5.88
CA GLY A 436 33.61 -6.13 -4.51
C GLY A 436 32.23 -6.27 -3.87
N LEU A 437 31.60 -7.44 -4.04
CA LEU A 437 30.85 -8.29 -3.06
C LEU A 437 29.76 -9.13 -3.79
N PRO A 438 29.40 -10.33 -3.29
CA PRO A 438 28.98 -11.46 -4.14
C PRO A 438 27.52 -11.41 -4.62
N VAL A 439 27.36 -11.51 -5.94
CA VAL A 439 26.13 -11.41 -6.72
C VAL A 439 25.33 -12.74 -6.76
N SER A 440 25.23 -13.48 -5.66
CA SER A 440 24.78 -14.89 -5.72
C SER A 440 23.52 -15.28 -4.95
N LEU A 441 22.65 -14.37 -4.49
CA LEU A 441 21.39 -14.80 -3.85
C LEU A 441 20.09 -14.06 -4.26
N LEU A 442 20.09 -13.29 -5.35
CA LEU A 442 18.88 -12.63 -5.89
C LEU A 442 18.71 -12.79 -7.42
N ARG A 443 19.30 -13.84 -8.02
CA ARG A 443 19.43 -13.92 -9.49
C ARG A 443 18.30 -14.58 -10.29
N ASP A 444 17.24 -15.09 -9.67
CA ASP A 444 16.20 -15.85 -10.41
C ASP A 444 14.72 -15.43 -10.25
N LEU A 445 14.40 -14.35 -9.54
CA LEU A 445 12.98 -14.02 -9.26
C LEU A 445 12.45 -12.68 -9.81
N GLN A 446 13.30 -11.76 -10.26
CA GLN A 446 12.87 -10.37 -10.46
C GLN A 446 12.09 -10.05 -11.75
N TRP A 447 12.07 -10.90 -12.79
CA TRP A 447 11.24 -10.62 -14.00
C TRP A 447 9.82 -11.20 -13.91
N HIS A 448 9.51 -11.88 -12.81
CA HIS A 448 8.21 -12.51 -12.54
C HIS A 448 7.39 -11.73 -11.51
N VAL A 449 7.92 -10.65 -10.97
CA VAL A 449 7.22 -9.74 -10.06
C VAL A 449 7.41 -8.33 -10.59
N PHE A 450 6.34 -7.55 -10.65
CA PHE A 450 6.37 -6.14 -11.02
C PHE A 450 5.78 -5.35 -9.86
N ALA A 451 6.45 -4.30 -9.40
CA ALA A 451 5.99 -3.47 -8.29
C ALA A 451 5.58 -2.08 -8.80
N VAL A 452 4.43 -1.59 -8.34
CA VAL A 452 3.97 -0.21 -8.53
C VAL A 452 3.72 0.37 -7.14
N SER A 453 4.44 1.42 -6.77
CA SER A 453 4.21 2.14 -5.51
C SER A 453 3.90 3.61 -5.79
N THR A 454 2.78 4.08 -5.25
CA THR A 454 2.47 5.52 -5.14
C THR A 454 2.75 5.96 -3.72
N TYR A 455 3.38 7.11 -3.51
CA TYR A 455 3.70 7.58 -2.15
C TYR A 455 3.88 9.10 -2.12
N ALA A 456 3.86 9.68 -0.92
CA ALA A 456 4.11 11.10 -0.73
C ALA A 456 5.58 11.45 -0.95
N ALA A 457 5.88 12.39 -1.82
CA ALA A 457 7.24 12.83 -2.12
C ALA A 457 7.92 13.57 -0.95
N THR A 458 7.13 14.02 0.03
CA THR A 458 7.54 14.76 1.23
C THR A 458 7.81 13.84 2.43
N THR A 459 7.36 12.58 2.38
CA THR A 459 7.71 11.58 3.39
C THR A 459 9.06 10.98 3.02
N GLY A 460 10.13 11.41 3.69
CA GLY A 460 11.39 10.65 3.72
C GLY A 460 11.20 9.29 4.42
N PRO A 461 12.25 8.45 4.55
CA PRO A 461 12.19 7.28 5.42
C PRO A 461 11.79 7.76 6.83
N ILE A 462 10.53 7.50 7.15
CA ILE A 462 9.79 7.54 8.42
C ILE A 462 10.44 8.41 9.53
N TRP A 463 9.83 9.60 9.74
CA TRP A 463 9.93 10.60 10.83
C TRP A 463 11.32 10.89 11.51
N PRO A 464 11.64 12.17 11.80
CA PRO A 464 12.91 12.59 12.41
C PRO A 464 13.11 12.17 13.88
#